data_AF-A0A0B7B0Q1-F1
#
_entry.id   AF-A0A0B7B0Q1-F1
#
_cell.length_a   1.000
_cell.length_b   1.000
_cell.length_c   1.000
_cell.angle_alpha   90.00
_cell.angle_beta   90.00
_cell.angle_gamma   90.00
#
_symmetry.space_group_name_H-M   'P 1'
#
loop_
_entity.id
_entity.type
_entity.pdbx_description
1 polymer ?
#
loop_
_entity_poly.entity_id
_entity_poly.type
_entity_poly.pdbx_seq_one_letter_code
_entity_poly.pdbx_strand_id
1 'polypeptide(L)' 'MSDDVTDSYRSSLDDLKMNSKPQISMLTMLAEDHEQFASDIVRVIEEQIKKVQICVCRIVHVKLDL' A
#
# COMPACT_ATOMS: atom_id res chain seq x y z
N MET A 1 -3.26 4.70 19.07
CA MET A 1 -1.92 5.30 18.88
C MET A 1 -1.15 4.59 17.77
N SER A 2 -0.91 3.27 17.83
CA SER A 2 -0.28 2.53 16.72
C SER A 2 -1.24 2.27 15.55
N ASP A 3 -2.53 2.03 15.86
CA ASP A 3 -3.55 1.73 14.85
C ASP A 3 -3.87 2.93 13.96
N ASP A 4 -3.85 4.16 14.50
CA ASP A 4 -4.16 5.38 13.77
C ASP A 4 -3.16 5.66 12.61
N VAL A 5 -1.86 5.43 12.87
CA VAL A 5 -0.80 5.58 11.86
C VAL A 5 -0.96 4.51 10.77
N THR A 6 -1.18 3.26 11.19
CA THR A 6 -1.33 2.11 10.30
C THR A 6 -2.55 2.27 9.38
N ASP A 7 -3.68 2.73 9.91
CA ASP A 7 -4.92 2.95 9.16
C ASP A 7 -4.78 4.11 8.16
N SER A 8 -4.17 5.22 8.58
CA SER A 8 -3.87 6.36 7.70
C SER A 8 -2.94 5.97 6.54
N TYR A 9 -1.92 5.17 6.83
CA TYR A 9 -0.98 4.65 5.82
C TYR A 9 -1.69 3.72 4.83
N ARG A 10 -2.53 2.82 5.34
CA ARG A 10 -3.34 1.89 4.54
C ARG A 10 -4.33 2.62 3.64
N SER A 11 -5.01 3.63 4.15
CA SER A 11 -5.97 4.43 3.37
C SER A 11 -5.25 5.22 2.28
N SER A 12 -4.07 5.76 2.55
CA SER A 12 -3.24 6.46 1.57
C SER A 12 -2.70 5.51 0.49
N LEU A 13 -2.34 4.28 0.87
CA LEU A 13 -1.90 3.22 -0.06
C LEU A 13 -3.03 2.66 -0.94
N ASP A 14 -4.28 2.66 -0.46
CA ASP A 14 -5.45 2.27 -1.28
C ASP A 14 -5.75 3.30 -2.37
N ASP A 15 -5.47 4.59 -2.08
CA ASP A 15 -5.60 5.68 -3.04
C ASP A 15 -4.43 5.73 -4.05
N LEU A 16 -3.29 5.11 -3.72
CA LEU A 16 -2.11 4.96 -4.59
C LEU A 16 -2.35 3.94 -5.72
N LYS A 17 -3.32 4.23 -6.60
CA LYS A 17 -3.69 3.41 -7.77
C LYS A 17 -2.82 3.69 -8.99
N MET A 18 -2.19 4.86 -9.01
CA MET A 18 -1.26 5.28 -10.05
C MET A 18 0.05 5.72 -9.40
N ASN A 19 1.12 5.82 -10.21
CA ASN A 19 2.41 6.32 -9.76
C ASN A 19 2.35 7.84 -9.46
N SER A 20 1.69 8.18 -8.36
CA SER A 20 1.50 9.53 -7.87
C SER A 20 2.69 9.91 -7.02
N LYS A 21 3.67 10.59 -7.62
CA LYS A 21 4.79 11.22 -6.91
C LYS A 21 4.41 11.93 -5.60
N PRO A 22 3.36 12.79 -5.54
CA PRO A 22 3.01 13.46 -4.29
C PRO A 22 2.57 12.49 -3.18
N GLN A 23 1.87 11.40 -3.54
CA GLN A 23 1.44 10.39 -2.58
C GLN A 23 2.62 9.55 -2.08
N ILE A 24 3.56 9.19 -2.98
CA ILE A 24 4.78 8.46 -2.60
C ILE A 24 5.64 9.32 -1.66
N SER A 25 5.81 10.59 -1.98
CA SER A 25 6.55 11.53 -1.12
C SER A 25 5.87 11.70 0.25
N MET A 26 4.54 11.79 0.29
CA MET A 26 3.79 11.88 1.54
C MET A 26 3.94 10.61 2.39
N LEU A 27 3.79 9.42 1.79
CA LEU A 27 4.00 8.13 2.46
C LEU A 27 5.43 8.03 3.01
N THR A 28 6.43 8.46 2.23
CA THR A 28 7.83 8.48 2.66
C THR A 28 8.05 9.37 3.87
N MET A 29 7.48 10.59 3.87
CA MET A 29 7.56 11.49 5.03
C MET A 29 6.85 10.91 6.26
N LEU A 30 5.69 10.27 6.08
CA LEU A 30 4.97 9.62 7.19
C LEU A 30 5.76 8.44 7.77
N ALA A 31 6.47 7.67 6.95
CA ALA A 31 7.32 6.58 7.43
C ALA A 31 8.53 7.09 8.22
N GLU A 32 9.10 8.23 7.79
CA GLU A 32 10.22 8.86 8.49
C GLU A 32 9.80 9.45 9.84
N ASP A 33 8.63 10.11 9.92
CA ASP A 33 8.09 10.65 11.18
C ASP A 33 7.66 9.56 12.18
N HIS A 34 7.31 8.37 11.67
CA HIS A 34 6.78 7.26 12.44
C HIS A 34 7.68 6.02 12.44
N GLU A 35 9.00 6.21 12.56
CA GLU A 35 10.00 5.12 12.58
C GLU A 35 9.70 4.04 13.65
N GLN A 36 9.15 4.45 14.80
CA GLN A 36 8.71 3.54 15.87
C GLN A 36 7.66 2.50 15.42
N PHE A 37 6.95 2.77 14.33
CA PHE A 37 5.93 1.89 13.73
C PHE A 37 6.41 1.27 12.41
N ALA A 38 7.71 1.30 12.12
CA ALA A 38 8.27 0.77 10.87
C ALA A 38 7.84 -0.67 10.58
N SER A 39 7.75 -1.52 11.60
CA SER A 39 7.32 -2.92 11.44
C SER A 39 5.87 -3.04 10.93
N ASP A 40 4.96 -2.23 11.46
CA ASP A 40 3.56 -2.21 11.02
C ASP A 40 3.41 -1.58 9.63
N ILE A 41 4.17 -0.51 9.34
CA ILE A 41 4.20 0.15 8.03
C ILE A 41 4.65 -0.82 6.94
N VAL A 42 5.73 -1.58 7.18
CA VAL A 42 6.21 -2.62 6.25
C VAL A 42 5.12 -3.66 6.02
N ARG A 43 4.45 -4.12 7.09
CA ARG A 43 3.37 -5.10 6.97
C ARG A 43 2.24 -4.61 6.07
N VAL A 44 1.78 -3.37 6.24
CA VAL A 44 0.73 -2.78 5.40
C VAL A 44 1.17 -2.67 3.94
N ILE A 45 2.41 -2.28 3.68
CA ILE A 45 2.95 -2.21 2.30
C ILE A 45 2.96 -3.59 1.66
N GLU A 46 3.44 -4.62 2.36
CA GLU A 46 3.45 -6.00 1.87
C GLU A 46 2.03 -6.52 1.60
N GLU A 47 1.08 -6.25 2.49
CA GLU A 47 -0.34 -6.59 2.30
C GLU A 47 -0.93 -5.90 1.07
N GLN A 48 -0.63 -4.61 0.87
CA GLN A 48 -1.09 -3.84 -0.29
C GLN A 48 -0.50 -4.39 -1.59
N ILE A 49 0.80 -4.72 -1.63
CA ILE A 49 1.44 -5.32 -2.81
C ILE A 49 0.78 -6.66 -3.14
N LYS A 50 0.58 -7.53 -2.16
CA LYS A 50 -0.13 -8.82 -2.34
C LYS A 50 -1.55 -8.59 -2.88
N LYS A 51 -2.31 -7.66 -2.30
CA LYS A 51 -3.67 -7.30 -2.75
C LYS A 51 -3.69 -6.84 -4.21
N VAL A 52 -2.78 -5.94 -4.59
CA VAL A 52 -2.68 -5.44 -5.98
C VAL A 52 -2.25 -6.55 -6.93
N GLN A 53 -1.26 -7.38 -6.57
CA GLN A 53 -0.83 -8.51 -7.41
C GLN A 53 -1.94 -9.54 -7.62
N ILE A 54 -2.74 -9.85 -6.60
CA ILE A 54 -3.90 -10.74 -6.72
C ILE A 54 -4.94 -10.15 -7.68
N CYS A 55 -5.17 -8.83 -7.62
CA CYS A 55 -6.09 -8.13 -8.51
C CYS A 55 -5.59 -8.12 -9.96
N VAL A 56 -4.30 -7.84 -10.19
CA VAL A 56 -3.70 -7.83 -11.54
C VAL A 56 -3.66 -9.24 -12.12
N CYS A 57 -3.34 -10.27 -11.32
CA CYS A 57 -3.34 -11.66 -11.76
C CYS A 57 -4.74 -12.13 -12.20
N ARG A 58 -5.82 -11.66 -11.56
CA ARG A 58 -7.20 -11.92 -12.03
C ARG A 58 -7.53 -11.27 -13.37
N ILE A 59 -6.92 -10.14 -13.71
CA ILE A 59 -7.16 -9.48 -15.01
C ILE A 59 -6.47 -10.23 -16.15
N VAL A 60 -5.31 -10.85 -15.90
CA VAL A 60 -4.63 -11.69 -16.90
C VAL A 60 -5.12 -13.13 -16.96
N HIS A 61 -5.60 -13.72 -15.87
CA HIS A 61 -6.08 -15.11 -15.89
C HIS A 61 -7.46 -15.30 -16.54
N VAL A 62 -8.34 -14.29 -16.55
CA VAL A 62 -9.67 -14.43 -17.19
C VAL A 62 -9.60 -14.30 -18.73
N LYS A 63 -8.46 -13.93 -19.31
CA LYS A 63 -8.29 -13.82 -20.78
C LYS A 63 -7.56 -15.02 -21.40
N LEU A 64 -7.25 -16.06 -20.63
CA LEU A 64 -6.66 -17.30 -21.16
C LEU A 64 -7.60 -18.52 -21.07
N ASP A 65 -8.83 -18.34 -20.60
CA ASP A 65 -9.90 -19.35 -20.60
C ASP A 65 -10.98 -19.07 -21.68
N LEU A 66 -10.63 -18.44 -22.80
CA LEU A 66 -11.47 -18.40 -24.01
C LEU A 66 -10.65 -18.43 -25.30
#